data_AF-A0AAW8F341-F1
#
_entry.id   AF-A0AAW8F341-F1
#
_cell.length_a   1.000
_cell.length_b   1.000
_cell.length_c   1.000
_cell.angle_alpha   90.00
_cell.angle_beta   90.00
_cell.angle_gamma   90.00
#
_symmetry.space_group_name_H-M   'P 1'
#
loop_
_entity.id
_entity.type
_entity.pdbx_description
1 polymer ?
#
loop_
_entity_poly.entity_id
_entity_poly.type
_entity_poly.pdbx_seq_one_letter_code
_entity_poly.pdbx_strand_id
1 'polypeptide(L)'
;MAAAQSQPKLLPQAVREKLRAIVFDTNSFPRGGLRLSTLKEWERRAGLADLEIWLPEPVVWELAEHAASSWDEYQAITKTAGKALSYAGLEVHTSSPHGSRAEVIKAVEEAIRSLGPALRVLELDGDVAIAALKDQILQRKPAKSRDGVKTGASDSAWLRQVLKTAGGDPHTFVIVGGDRDVYKAFEEWNLEKPSMVSLEDLQEALFVLDEPDTSVVEKIATFLRGLVGSPLDGGRTRDGTLTIGEISGPADLVDDWLTDQVHDVSLVHLEAFAGLNQIKIDRLTGVVSAQVFLCPKVEYSSWTLDPDGTARTHSGSVPGVVVRDVLSFTIEDGTVVRAESQSGLAAAFGGQKRGFDESDEAFNELLDALTLVPEIGVDPELSGTITDLEVGGERTISFGDHALTVTSEGSDEGWATTLTLSNGARSKSLELRCEWDPTKNPHEMPDLFPAWVVFTESEVSYRAPGLWAAPVWVIENLMPEEQPSAPWSP
;
A
#
# COMPACT_ATOMS: atom_id res chain seq x y z
N MET A 1 2.45 21.08 17.22
CA MET A 1 2.29 21.80 15.94
C MET A 1 2.01 20.76 14.87
N ALA A 2 0.74 20.50 14.59
CA ALA A 2 0.34 19.58 13.53
C ALA A 2 0.83 20.13 12.19
N ALA A 3 1.59 19.32 11.45
CA ALA A 3 1.92 19.61 10.07
C ALA A 3 0.59 19.65 9.30
N ALA A 4 0.25 20.81 8.73
CA ALA A 4 -0.87 20.90 7.82
C ALA A 4 -0.60 19.94 6.66
N GLN A 5 -1.33 18.82 6.61
CA GLN A 5 -1.35 17.92 5.47
C GLN A 5 -1.78 18.76 4.27
N SER A 6 -0.85 19.00 3.33
CA SER A 6 -1.17 19.73 2.12
C SER A 6 -2.17 18.90 1.34
N GLN A 7 -3.39 19.40 1.16
CA GLN A 7 -4.36 18.74 0.30
C GLN A 7 -3.71 18.41 -1.05
N PRO A 8 -3.85 17.17 -1.54
CA PRO A 8 -3.27 16.78 -2.81
C PRO A 8 -3.83 17.67 -3.91
N LYS A 9 -2.94 18.33 -4.63
CA LYS A 9 -3.32 19.31 -5.65
C LYS A 9 -3.74 18.56 -6.91
N LEU A 10 -5.04 18.35 -7.05
CA LEU A 10 -5.64 17.82 -8.28
C LEU A 10 -5.11 18.54 -9.53
N LEU A 11 -5.00 17.80 -10.62
CA LEU A 11 -4.62 18.39 -11.90
C LEU A 11 -5.63 19.48 -12.33
N PRO A 12 -5.15 20.57 -12.96
CA PRO A 12 -6.03 21.58 -13.54
C PRO A 12 -7.08 20.94 -14.46
N GLN A 13 -8.32 21.45 -14.44
CA GLN A 13 -9.42 20.89 -15.26
C GLN A 13 -9.06 20.80 -16.75
N ALA A 14 -8.42 21.84 -17.30
CA ALA A 14 -7.97 21.87 -18.69
C ALA A 14 -7.00 20.73 -19.06
N VAL A 15 -6.24 20.24 -18.10
CA VAL A 15 -5.31 19.11 -18.27
C VAL A 15 -6.09 17.81 -18.15
N ARG A 16 -6.95 17.66 -17.13
CA ARG A 16 -7.77 16.45 -16.92
C ARG A 16 -8.64 16.10 -18.13
N GLU A 17 -9.23 17.09 -18.78
CA GLU A 17 -10.11 16.87 -19.94
C GLU A 17 -9.37 16.46 -21.22
N LYS A 18 -8.05 16.69 -21.30
CA LYS A 18 -7.23 16.46 -22.48
C LYS A 18 -6.10 15.45 -22.27
N LEU A 19 -5.95 14.97 -21.05
CA LEU A 19 -4.83 14.13 -20.65
C LEU A 19 -4.85 12.84 -21.48
N ARG A 20 -3.74 12.60 -22.18
CA ARG A 20 -3.51 11.40 -22.98
C ARG A 20 -2.36 10.57 -22.42
N ALA A 21 -1.39 11.20 -21.78
CA ALA A 21 -0.17 10.50 -21.39
C ALA A 21 0.48 10.98 -20.09
N ILE A 22 1.20 10.05 -19.47
CA ILE A 22 2.09 10.25 -18.34
C ILE A 22 3.53 10.16 -18.85
N VAL A 23 4.35 11.18 -18.61
CA VAL A 23 5.74 11.25 -19.08
C VAL A 23 6.67 11.02 -17.90
N PHE A 24 7.50 9.99 -17.98
CA PHE A 24 8.56 9.74 -17.00
C PHE A 24 9.89 10.33 -17.46
N ASP A 25 10.58 10.96 -16.51
CA ASP A 25 11.95 11.42 -16.59
C ASP A 25 12.85 10.51 -15.72
N THR A 26 14.17 10.63 -15.81
CA THR A 26 15.07 9.86 -14.94
C THR A 26 14.91 10.24 -13.47
N ASN A 27 14.72 11.53 -13.21
CA ASN A 27 14.51 12.06 -11.85
C ASN A 27 13.17 11.66 -11.23
N SER A 28 12.24 11.08 -11.99
CA SER A 28 10.98 10.56 -11.46
C SER A 28 11.22 9.36 -10.54
N PHE A 29 12.35 8.66 -10.70
CA PHE A 29 12.71 7.51 -9.89
C PHE A 29 13.66 7.90 -8.75
N PRO A 30 13.52 7.32 -7.55
CA PRO A 30 14.41 7.59 -6.44
C PRO A 30 15.89 7.38 -6.82
N ARG A 31 16.71 8.42 -6.64
CA ARG A 31 18.15 8.44 -7.00
C ARG A 31 18.46 8.20 -8.48
N GLY A 32 17.49 8.37 -9.39
CA GLY A 32 17.65 8.13 -10.83
C GLY A 32 17.75 6.64 -11.22
N GLY A 33 17.53 5.73 -10.26
CA GLY A 33 17.62 4.30 -10.49
C GLY A 33 16.30 3.73 -11.00
N LEU A 34 16.32 3.04 -12.14
CA LEU A 34 15.15 2.36 -12.70
C LEU A 34 14.55 1.38 -11.69
N ARG A 35 13.24 1.51 -11.46
CA ARG A 35 12.43 0.50 -10.75
C ARG A 35 11.44 -0.10 -11.74
N LEU A 36 11.81 -1.24 -12.36
CA LEU A 36 10.96 -1.91 -13.34
C LEU A 36 9.59 -2.29 -12.78
N SER A 37 9.50 -2.68 -11.49
CA SER A 37 8.22 -2.97 -10.84
C SER A 37 7.31 -1.75 -10.79
N THR A 38 7.85 -0.57 -10.46
CA THR A 38 7.11 0.69 -10.47
C THR A 38 6.61 1.04 -11.87
N LEU A 39 7.47 0.92 -12.88
CA LEU A 39 7.09 1.23 -14.27
C LEU A 39 6.03 0.25 -14.79
N LYS A 40 6.14 -1.04 -14.45
CA LYS A 40 5.15 -2.07 -14.78
C LYS A 40 3.80 -1.82 -14.11
N GLU A 41 3.80 -1.40 -12.85
CA GLU A 41 2.56 -1.07 -12.14
C GLU A 41 1.88 0.16 -12.73
N TRP A 42 2.65 1.20 -13.09
CA TRP A 42 2.09 2.36 -13.77
C TRP A 42 1.59 2.01 -15.17
N GLU A 43 2.28 1.15 -15.92
CA GLU A 43 1.81 0.68 -17.23
C GLU A 43 0.44 0.03 -17.12
N ARG A 44 0.26 -0.87 -16.15
CA ARG A 44 -1.03 -1.50 -15.85
C ARG A 44 -2.10 -0.46 -15.53
N ARG A 45 -1.83 0.50 -14.64
CA ARG A 45 -2.80 1.53 -14.24
C ARG A 45 -3.16 2.48 -15.39
N ALA A 46 -2.17 2.92 -16.15
CA ALA A 46 -2.38 3.77 -17.31
C ALA A 46 -3.23 3.06 -18.36
N GLY A 47 -2.96 1.77 -18.61
CA GLY A 47 -3.77 0.94 -19.50
C GLY A 47 -5.23 0.79 -19.05
N LEU A 48 -5.49 0.70 -17.74
CA LEU A 48 -6.87 0.69 -17.21
C LEU A 48 -7.59 2.03 -17.44
N ALA A 49 -6.85 3.14 -17.45
CA ALA A 49 -7.37 4.51 -17.59
C ALA A 49 -7.35 5.04 -19.02
N ASP A 50 -7.06 4.20 -20.02
CA ASP A 50 -6.87 4.61 -21.42
C ASP A 50 -5.83 5.74 -21.59
N LEU A 51 -4.78 5.71 -20.75
CA LEU A 51 -3.65 6.62 -20.78
C LEU A 51 -2.40 5.90 -21.33
N GLU A 52 -1.59 6.64 -22.08
CA GLU A 52 -0.26 6.19 -22.48
C GLU A 52 0.79 6.54 -21.41
N ILE A 53 1.81 5.70 -21.27
CA ILE A 53 3.08 6.08 -20.63
C ILE A 53 4.08 6.40 -21.73
N TRP A 54 4.60 7.62 -21.69
CA TRP A 54 5.67 8.04 -22.57
C TRP A 54 7.00 8.01 -21.84
N LEU A 55 7.90 7.19 -22.36
CA LEU A 55 9.28 7.14 -21.90
C LEU A 55 10.20 7.55 -23.05
N PRO A 56 10.72 8.79 -23.07
CA PRO A 56 11.56 9.24 -24.16
C PRO A 56 12.85 8.41 -24.28
N GLU A 57 13.31 8.15 -25.49
CA GLU A 57 14.53 7.36 -25.74
C GLU A 57 15.77 7.87 -24.98
N PRO A 58 16.05 9.19 -24.89
CA PRO A 58 17.17 9.69 -24.07
C PRO A 58 17.07 9.31 -22.59
N VAL A 59 15.84 9.26 -22.05
CA VAL A 59 15.57 8.87 -20.66
C VAL A 59 15.81 7.36 -20.48
N VAL A 60 15.40 6.53 -21.46
CA VAL A 60 15.69 5.08 -21.46
C VAL A 60 17.19 4.83 -21.39
N TRP A 61 17.99 5.53 -22.21
CA TRP A 61 19.44 5.39 -22.22
C TRP A 61 20.08 5.83 -20.90
N GLU A 62 19.61 6.92 -20.31
CA GLU A 62 20.12 7.40 -19.03
C GLU A 62 19.80 6.42 -17.89
N LEU A 63 18.59 5.85 -17.85
CA LEU A 63 18.22 4.79 -16.90
C LEU A 63 19.08 3.53 -17.08
N ALA A 64 19.33 3.13 -18.33
CA ALA A 64 20.17 1.98 -18.65
C ALA A 64 21.63 2.21 -18.22
N GLU A 65 22.17 3.41 -18.45
CA GLU A 65 23.52 3.83 -18.04
C GLU A 65 23.67 3.88 -16.51
N HIS A 66 22.65 4.36 -15.80
CA HIS A 66 22.61 4.30 -14.34
C HIS A 66 22.64 2.86 -13.82
N ALA A 67 21.80 1.98 -14.37
CA ALA A 67 21.77 0.57 -13.99
C ALA A 67 23.11 -0.13 -14.26
N ALA A 68 23.73 0.14 -15.41
CA ALA A 68 25.03 -0.40 -15.77
C ALA A 68 26.16 0.11 -14.84
N SER A 69 26.08 1.36 -14.39
CA SER A 69 27.02 1.93 -13.42
C SER A 69 26.88 1.30 -12.03
N SER A 70 25.65 1.09 -11.56
CA SER A 70 25.41 0.36 -10.30
C SER A 70 25.88 -1.10 -10.39
N TRP A 71 25.76 -1.73 -11.56
CA TRP A 71 26.31 -3.07 -11.79
C TRP A 71 27.85 -3.10 -11.72
N ASP A 72 28.54 -2.11 -12.31
CA ASP A 72 30.00 -1.97 -12.23
C ASP A 72 30.47 -1.80 -10.77
N GLU A 73 29.76 -0.98 -9.97
CA GLU A 73 30.02 -0.82 -8.55
C GLU A 73 29.83 -2.13 -7.76
N TYR A 74 28.72 -2.84 -8.03
CA TYR A 74 28.44 -4.14 -7.43
C TYR A 74 29.52 -5.18 -7.77
N GLN A 75 29.97 -5.23 -9.04
CA GLN A 75 31.08 -6.07 -9.49
C GLN A 75 32.37 -5.76 -8.72
N ALA A 76 32.70 -4.48 -8.56
CA ALA A 76 33.90 -4.05 -7.84
C ALA A 76 33.86 -4.44 -6.34
N ILE A 77 32.72 -4.24 -5.68
CA ILE A 77 32.50 -4.62 -4.28
C ILE A 77 32.59 -6.14 -4.13
N THR A 78 31.85 -6.88 -4.95
CA THR A 78 31.80 -8.35 -4.93
C THR A 78 33.18 -8.97 -5.18
N LYS A 79 33.96 -8.42 -6.11
CA LYS A 79 35.33 -8.85 -6.38
C LYS A 79 36.26 -8.58 -5.20
N THR A 80 36.07 -7.46 -4.50
CA THR A 80 36.88 -7.10 -3.33
C THR A 80 36.54 -8.00 -2.14
N ALA A 81 35.26 -8.23 -1.87
CA ALA A 81 34.79 -9.15 -0.84
C ALA A 81 35.21 -10.60 -1.11
N GLY A 82 35.06 -11.07 -2.35
CA GLY A 82 35.48 -12.42 -2.76
C GLY A 82 36.98 -12.65 -2.56
N LYS A 83 37.82 -11.63 -2.84
CA LYS A 83 39.25 -11.68 -2.52
C LYS A 83 39.50 -11.78 -1.02
N ALA A 84 38.83 -10.95 -0.21
CA ALA A 84 38.99 -10.98 1.25
C ALA A 84 38.60 -12.34 1.86
N LEU A 85 37.50 -12.93 1.38
CA LEU A 85 37.04 -14.25 1.80
C LEU A 85 38.00 -15.36 1.36
N SER A 86 38.53 -15.27 0.13
CA SER A 86 39.57 -16.18 -0.36
C SER A 86 40.85 -16.11 0.50
N TYR A 87 41.26 -14.90 0.93
CA TYR A 87 42.38 -14.72 1.86
C TYR A 87 42.11 -15.33 3.24
N ALA A 88 40.86 -15.38 3.67
CA ALA A 88 40.43 -16.05 4.90
C ALA A 88 40.29 -17.58 4.75
N GLY A 89 40.57 -18.14 3.56
CA GLY A 89 40.46 -19.57 3.28
C GLY A 89 39.03 -20.03 2.95
N LEU A 90 38.11 -19.11 2.67
CA LEU A 90 36.74 -19.40 2.27
C LEU A 90 36.62 -19.32 0.74
N GLU A 91 36.26 -20.43 0.10
CA GLU A 91 35.95 -20.45 -1.34
C GLU A 91 34.56 -19.86 -1.58
N VAL A 92 34.49 -18.75 -2.33
CA VAL A 92 33.23 -18.12 -2.72
C VAL A 92 33.18 -17.95 -4.22
N HIS A 93 32.24 -18.65 -4.85
CA HIS A 93 31.94 -18.45 -6.26
C HIS A 93 31.04 -17.23 -6.43
N THR A 94 31.63 -16.14 -6.89
CA THR A 94 30.88 -14.97 -7.30
C THR A 94 30.58 -15.09 -8.80
N SER A 95 29.30 -15.21 -9.14
CA SER A 95 28.85 -15.16 -10.54
C SER A 95 27.94 -13.94 -10.70
N SER A 96 28.17 -13.19 -11.77
CA SER A 96 27.28 -12.10 -12.17
C SER A 96 26.38 -12.61 -13.29
N PRO A 97 25.07 -12.26 -13.28
CA PRO A 97 24.16 -12.67 -14.34
C PRO A 97 24.48 -12.02 -15.70
N HIS A 98 25.30 -10.96 -15.72
CA HIS A 98 25.75 -10.28 -16.93
C HIS A 98 27.27 -10.30 -17.04
N GLY A 99 27.77 -10.39 -18.27
CA GLY A 99 29.20 -10.41 -18.59
C GLY A 99 29.80 -9.05 -18.93
N SER A 100 28.98 -8.03 -19.23
CA SER A 100 29.48 -6.71 -19.61
C SER A 100 28.48 -5.56 -19.36
N ARG A 101 29.01 -4.33 -19.29
CA ARG A 101 28.22 -3.09 -19.23
C ARG A 101 27.20 -2.99 -20.37
N ALA A 102 27.61 -3.32 -21.60
CA ALA A 102 26.76 -3.26 -22.78
C ALA A 102 25.60 -4.28 -22.71
N GLU A 103 25.83 -5.44 -22.08
CA GLU A 103 24.80 -6.44 -21.86
C GLU A 103 23.75 -5.98 -20.85
N VAL A 104 24.17 -5.29 -19.77
CA VAL A 104 23.23 -4.69 -18.81
C VAL A 104 22.37 -3.62 -19.48
N ILE A 105 22.98 -2.72 -20.26
CA ILE A 105 22.24 -1.68 -20.99
C ILE A 105 21.18 -2.31 -21.89
N LYS A 106 21.59 -3.30 -22.69
CA LYS A 106 20.69 -4.02 -23.59
C LYS A 106 19.56 -4.73 -22.83
N ALA A 107 19.87 -5.40 -21.71
CA ALA A 107 18.87 -6.09 -20.91
C ALA A 107 17.83 -5.12 -20.32
N VAL A 108 18.25 -3.91 -19.90
CA VAL A 108 17.34 -2.87 -19.40
C VAL A 108 16.44 -2.36 -20.52
N GLU A 109 17.00 -2.07 -21.69
CA GLU A 109 16.21 -1.63 -22.86
C GLU A 109 15.18 -2.69 -23.28
N GLU A 110 15.58 -3.96 -23.37
CA GLU A 110 14.70 -5.08 -23.69
C GLU A 110 13.60 -5.23 -22.63
N ALA A 111 13.93 -5.13 -21.34
CA ALA A 111 12.97 -5.21 -20.26
C ALA A 111 11.91 -4.09 -20.36
N ILE A 112 12.33 -2.84 -20.55
CA ILE A 112 11.41 -1.70 -20.72
C ILE A 112 10.52 -1.89 -21.95
N ARG A 113 11.10 -2.25 -23.09
CA ARG A 113 10.36 -2.42 -24.35
C ARG A 113 9.43 -3.63 -24.35
N SER A 114 9.65 -4.60 -23.46
CA SER A 114 8.78 -5.76 -23.28
C SER A 114 7.57 -5.50 -22.38
N LEU A 115 7.47 -4.31 -21.76
CA LEU A 115 6.30 -3.92 -20.99
C LEU A 115 5.06 -3.78 -21.89
N GLY A 116 3.89 -3.74 -21.26
CA GLY A 116 2.61 -3.82 -21.96
C GLY A 116 2.30 -2.62 -22.86
N PRO A 117 1.20 -2.68 -23.61
CA PRO A 117 0.89 -1.77 -24.71
C PRO A 117 0.62 -0.33 -24.29
N ALA A 118 0.35 -0.07 -23.00
CA ALA A 118 0.19 1.29 -22.51
C ALA A 118 1.53 2.04 -22.46
N LEU A 119 2.67 1.32 -22.38
CA LEU A 119 3.99 1.93 -22.39
C LEU A 119 4.53 2.09 -23.81
N ARG A 120 4.91 3.32 -24.14
CA ARG A 120 5.50 3.69 -25.41
C ARG A 120 6.84 4.38 -25.22
N VAL A 121 7.89 3.77 -25.76
CA VAL A 121 9.18 4.45 -25.92
C VAL A 121 9.08 5.46 -27.05
N LEU A 122 9.36 6.73 -26.77
CA LEU A 122 9.36 7.77 -27.79
C LEU A 122 10.75 7.86 -28.41
N GLU A 123 10.92 7.20 -29.56
CA GLU A 123 12.14 7.25 -30.37
C GLU A 123 12.52 8.71 -30.69
N LEU A 124 13.79 9.05 -30.53
CA LEU A 124 14.29 10.39 -30.75
C LEU A 124 14.32 10.71 -32.24
N ASP A 125 13.56 11.73 -32.62
CA ASP A 125 13.53 12.23 -33.98
C ASP A 125 14.81 13.02 -34.32
N GLY A 126 15.33 12.84 -35.54
CA GLY A 126 16.56 13.49 -35.98
C GLY A 126 16.50 15.02 -35.94
N ASP A 127 15.36 15.63 -36.29
CA ASP A 127 15.22 17.10 -36.25
C ASP A 127 15.16 17.60 -34.80
N VAL A 128 14.55 16.81 -33.91
CA VAL A 128 14.53 17.08 -32.47
C VAL A 128 15.95 17.02 -31.88
N ALA A 129 16.73 16.00 -32.23
CA ALA A 129 18.12 15.86 -31.81
C ALA A 129 18.97 17.06 -32.26
N ILE A 130 18.82 17.50 -33.52
CA ILE A 130 19.52 18.66 -34.06
C ILE A 130 19.13 19.94 -33.28
N ALA A 131 17.85 20.14 -32.99
CA ALA A 131 17.39 21.28 -32.21
C ALA A 131 17.95 21.29 -30.79
N ALA A 132 17.96 20.13 -30.14
CA ALA A 132 18.50 19.97 -28.79
C ALA A 132 20.01 20.22 -28.70
N LEU A 133 20.78 19.75 -29.69
CA LEU A 133 22.21 20.07 -29.80
C LEU A 133 22.45 21.57 -30.02
N LYS A 134 21.62 22.24 -30.82
CA LYS A 134 21.69 23.69 -30.98
C LYS A 134 21.45 24.41 -29.66
N ASP A 135 20.48 23.96 -28.86
CA ASP A 135 20.22 24.54 -27.55
C ASP A 135 21.44 24.40 -26.62
N GLN A 136 22.08 23.23 -26.59
CA GLN A 136 23.31 23.04 -25.83
C GLN A 136 24.46 23.96 -26.31
N ILE A 137 24.69 24.03 -27.63
CA ILE A 137 25.77 24.85 -28.20
C ILE A 137 25.54 26.33 -27.93
N LEU A 138 24.30 26.80 -28.13
CA LEU A 138 23.90 28.20 -27.95
C LEU A 138 23.53 28.55 -26.51
N GLN A 139 23.53 27.57 -25.60
CA GLN A 139 23.17 27.72 -24.19
C GLN A 139 21.74 28.25 -23.97
N ARG A 140 20.79 27.77 -24.78
CA ARG A 140 19.36 28.03 -24.61
C ARG A 140 18.77 27.04 -23.60
N LYS A 141 17.85 27.50 -22.75
CA LYS A 141 17.24 26.62 -21.74
C LYS A 141 16.58 25.39 -22.39
N PRO A 142 16.70 24.19 -21.79
CA PRO A 142 17.24 23.90 -20.45
C PRO A 142 18.78 23.84 -20.33
N ALA A 143 19.53 24.06 -21.42
CA ALA A 143 20.98 23.96 -21.42
C ALA A 143 21.66 24.88 -20.39
N LYS A 144 22.77 24.37 -19.84
CA LYS A 144 23.59 25.03 -18.83
C LYS A 144 25.07 24.76 -19.08
N SER A 145 25.92 25.54 -18.40
CA SER A 145 27.36 25.33 -18.36
C SER A 145 27.74 24.93 -16.95
N ARG A 146 28.40 23.79 -16.81
CA ARG A 146 28.92 23.27 -15.56
C ARG A 146 30.41 22.98 -15.73
N ASP A 147 31.25 23.60 -14.91
CA ASP A 147 32.71 23.42 -14.95
C ASP A 147 33.32 23.64 -16.36
N GLY A 148 32.76 24.58 -17.12
CA GLY A 148 33.18 24.88 -18.49
C GLY A 148 32.65 23.93 -19.57
N VAL A 149 31.89 22.89 -19.18
CA VAL A 149 31.25 21.95 -20.08
C VAL A 149 29.78 22.36 -20.30
N LYS A 150 29.41 22.52 -21.58
CA LYS A 150 28.03 22.79 -21.99
C LYS A 150 27.23 21.49 -21.97
N THR A 151 26.11 21.46 -21.24
CA THR A 151 25.22 20.30 -21.09
C THR A 151 23.76 20.69 -21.36
N GLY A 152 22.86 19.70 -21.39
CA GLY A 152 21.41 19.88 -21.50
C GLY A 152 20.82 19.55 -22.88
N ALA A 153 21.59 18.94 -23.79
CA ALA A 153 21.02 18.39 -25.02
C ALA A 153 20.04 17.23 -24.73
N SER A 154 20.31 16.36 -23.76
CA SER A 154 19.37 15.28 -23.37
C SER A 154 18.04 15.87 -22.91
N ASP A 155 18.08 16.81 -21.95
CA ASP A 155 16.92 17.51 -21.41
C ASP A 155 16.09 18.19 -22.50
N SER A 156 16.76 18.92 -23.41
CA SER A 156 16.07 19.57 -24.53
C SER A 156 15.46 18.55 -25.51
N ALA A 157 16.17 17.46 -25.79
CA ALA A 157 15.73 16.45 -26.75
C ALA A 157 14.46 15.74 -26.30
N TRP A 158 14.41 15.26 -25.06
CA TRP A 158 13.23 14.53 -24.59
C TRP A 158 12.01 15.44 -24.45
N LEU A 159 12.18 16.67 -23.95
CA LEU A 159 11.09 17.65 -23.83
C LEU A 159 10.48 17.99 -25.20
N ARG A 160 11.33 18.20 -26.21
CA ARG A 160 10.89 18.48 -27.58
C ARG A 160 10.24 17.26 -28.23
N GLN A 161 10.73 16.05 -27.95
CA GLN A 161 10.15 14.81 -28.46
C GLN A 161 8.74 14.58 -27.90
N VAL A 162 8.56 14.81 -26.60
CA VAL A 162 7.26 14.76 -25.92
C VAL A 162 6.31 15.79 -26.52
N LEU A 163 6.75 17.05 -26.65
CA LEU A 163 5.93 18.12 -27.21
C LEU A 163 5.54 17.86 -28.67
N LYS A 164 6.46 17.32 -29.48
CA LYS A 164 6.19 16.90 -30.87
C LYS A 164 5.12 15.80 -30.89
N THR A 165 5.25 14.81 -30.01
CA THR A 165 4.28 13.70 -29.88
C THR A 165 2.90 14.20 -29.44
N ALA A 166 2.87 15.19 -28.53
CA ALA A 166 1.68 15.88 -28.04
C ALA A 166 1.03 16.84 -29.06
N GLY A 167 1.58 17.00 -30.26
CA GLY A 167 1.07 17.96 -31.25
C GLY A 167 1.22 19.43 -30.82
N GLY A 168 2.13 19.71 -29.88
CA GLY A 168 2.38 21.06 -29.36
C GLY A 168 1.48 21.50 -28.19
N ASP A 169 0.55 20.67 -27.72
CA ASP A 169 -0.34 21.01 -26.60
C ASP A 169 0.20 20.43 -25.26
N PRO A 170 0.73 21.25 -24.34
CA PRO A 170 1.24 20.81 -23.05
C PRO A 170 0.16 20.32 -22.07
N HIS A 171 -1.14 20.50 -22.38
CA HIS A 171 -2.25 19.97 -21.57
C HIS A 171 -2.56 18.50 -21.85
N THR A 172 -1.96 17.92 -22.89
CA THR A 172 -2.21 16.51 -23.27
C THR A 172 -1.36 15.51 -22.51
N PHE A 173 -0.42 15.98 -21.68
CA PHE A 173 0.42 15.11 -20.88
C PHE A 173 0.73 15.71 -19.51
N VAL A 174 1.07 14.84 -18.56
CA VAL A 174 1.65 15.22 -17.27
C VAL A 174 3.08 14.71 -17.20
N ILE A 175 3.99 15.49 -16.63
CA ILE A 175 5.37 15.06 -16.37
C ILE A 175 5.48 14.59 -14.93
N VAL A 176 6.02 13.40 -14.71
CA VAL A 176 6.34 12.89 -13.38
C VAL A 176 7.71 13.43 -12.99
N GLY A 177 7.79 14.21 -11.92
CA GLY A 177 9.07 14.76 -11.44
C GLY A 177 8.94 16.16 -10.88
N GLY A 178 10.08 16.69 -10.44
CA GLY A 178 10.18 17.99 -9.75
C GLY A 178 11.16 18.97 -10.37
N ASP A 179 11.75 18.66 -11.53
CA ASP A 179 12.80 19.49 -12.11
C ASP A 179 12.26 20.81 -12.69
N ARG A 180 12.62 21.91 -12.04
CA ARG A 180 12.25 23.26 -12.46
C ARG A 180 12.89 23.68 -13.78
N ASP A 181 13.94 22.98 -14.25
CA ASP A 181 14.55 23.26 -15.56
C ASP A 181 13.56 22.98 -16.71
N VAL A 182 12.58 22.09 -16.52
CA VAL A 182 11.45 21.90 -17.45
C VAL A 182 10.68 23.21 -17.65
N TYR A 183 10.26 23.86 -16.56
CA TYR A 183 9.52 25.13 -16.67
C TYR A 183 10.32 26.25 -17.33
N LYS A 184 11.64 26.29 -17.10
CA LYS A 184 12.51 27.26 -17.77
C LYS A 184 12.62 27.00 -19.26
N ALA A 185 12.63 25.74 -19.69
CA ALA A 185 12.62 25.38 -21.10
C ALA A 185 11.34 25.85 -21.79
N PHE A 186 10.17 25.56 -21.22
CA PHE A 186 8.89 26.00 -21.77
C PHE A 186 8.76 27.53 -21.81
N GLU A 187 9.25 28.23 -20.80
CA GLU A 187 9.29 29.70 -20.78
C GLU A 187 10.19 30.27 -21.89
N GLU A 188 11.40 29.73 -22.06
CA GLU A 188 12.33 30.11 -23.15
C GLU A 188 11.73 29.84 -24.54
N TRP A 189 10.92 28.79 -24.67
CA TRP A 189 10.24 28.45 -25.92
C TRP A 189 8.93 29.20 -26.14
N ASN A 190 8.56 30.10 -25.21
CA ASN A 190 7.31 30.85 -25.22
C ASN A 190 6.08 29.95 -25.33
N LEU A 191 6.06 28.89 -24.51
CA LEU A 191 4.99 27.91 -24.41
C LEU A 191 4.39 27.92 -22.99
N GLU A 192 3.14 27.46 -22.89
CA GLU A 192 2.51 27.25 -21.59
C GLU A 192 3.23 26.14 -20.81
N LYS A 193 3.32 26.30 -19.49
CA LYS A 193 4.01 25.34 -18.63
C LYS A 193 3.18 24.03 -18.55
N PRO A 194 3.81 22.86 -18.70
CA PRO A 194 3.11 21.59 -18.52
C PRO A 194 2.73 21.39 -17.05
N SER A 195 1.82 20.46 -16.78
CA SER A 195 1.61 20.00 -15.41
C SER A 195 2.73 19.04 -15.01
N MET A 196 3.27 19.23 -13.81
CA MET A 196 4.23 18.33 -13.18
C MET A 196 3.70 17.85 -11.85
N VAL A 197 3.88 16.56 -11.57
CA VAL A 197 3.45 15.91 -10.32
C VAL A 197 4.58 15.00 -9.84
N SER A 198 4.77 14.89 -8.53
CA SER A 198 5.72 13.90 -7.98
C SER A 198 5.22 12.47 -8.25
N LEU A 199 6.11 11.48 -8.19
CA LEU A 199 5.69 10.08 -8.31
C LEU A 199 4.72 9.67 -7.19
N GLU A 200 4.91 10.23 -5.99
CA GLU A 200 4.10 9.96 -4.79
C GLU A 200 2.68 10.53 -4.95
N ASP A 201 2.56 11.74 -5.49
CA ASP A 201 1.28 12.42 -5.68
C ASP A 201 0.57 12.03 -6.99
N LEU A 202 1.25 11.30 -7.88
CA LEU A 202 0.78 11.02 -9.24
C LEU A 202 -0.59 10.32 -9.24
N GLN A 203 -0.78 9.38 -8.31
CA GLN A 203 -2.05 8.66 -8.18
C GLN A 203 -3.19 9.62 -7.84
N GLU A 204 -3.00 10.46 -6.82
CA GLU A 204 -4.04 11.38 -6.37
C GLU A 204 -4.27 12.53 -7.34
N ALA A 205 -3.25 12.94 -8.10
CA ALA A 205 -3.37 14.00 -9.09
C ALA A 205 -4.09 13.55 -10.37
N LEU A 206 -3.83 12.32 -10.82
CA LEU A 206 -4.42 11.77 -12.06
C LEU A 206 -5.83 11.24 -11.84
N PHE A 207 -6.01 10.46 -10.78
CA PHE A 207 -7.27 9.79 -10.52
C PHE A 207 -8.09 10.70 -9.62
N VAL A 208 -9.19 11.22 -10.16
CA VAL A 208 -10.16 11.97 -9.36
C VAL A 208 -10.83 10.97 -8.45
N LEU A 209 -10.41 10.98 -7.18
CA LEU A 209 -10.97 10.14 -6.14
C LEU A 209 -12.26 10.81 -5.66
N ASP A 210 -13.41 10.32 -6.12
CA ASP A 210 -14.66 10.68 -5.47
C ASP A 210 -14.74 9.98 -4.13
N GLU A 211 -15.31 10.69 -3.14
CA GLU A 211 -15.89 10.04 -1.98
C GLU A 211 -16.97 9.10 -2.50
N PRO A 212 -16.91 7.81 -2.14
CA PRO A 212 -17.91 6.85 -2.60
C PRO A 212 -19.29 7.23 -2.06
N ASP A 213 -20.32 6.94 -2.84
CA ASP A 213 -21.65 6.89 -2.25
C ASP A 213 -21.73 5.74 -1.23
N THR A 214 -22.65 5.86 -0.26
CA THR A 214 -22.86 4.83 0.76
C THR A 214 -23.14 3.45 0.15
N SER A 215 -23.74 3.40 -1.04
CA SER A 215 -24.06 2.15 -1.74
C SER A 215 -22.81 1.38 -2.17
N VAL A 216 -21.77 2.05 -2.67
CA VAL A 216 -20.50 1.42 -3.04
C VAL A 216 -19.81 0.85 -1.80
N VAL A 217 -19.85 1.58 -0.68
CA VAL A 217 -19.27 1.12 0.59
C VAL A 217 -19.98 -0.13 1.10
N GLU A 218 -21.31 -0.12 1.11
CA GLU A 218 -22.13 -1.28 1.50
C GLU A 218 -21.84 -2.50 0.61
N LYS A 219 -21.65 -2.31 -0.69
CA LYS A 219 -21.32 -3.40 -1.63
C LYS A 219 -19.94 -4.00 -1.37
N ILE A 220 -18.93 -3.17 -1.10
CA ILE A 220 -17.59 -3.63 -0.75
C ILE A 220 -17.62 -4.38 0.58
N ALA A 221 -18.27 -3.81 1.60
CA ALA A 221 -18.42 -4.46 2.90
C ALA A 221 -19.16 -5.80 2.78
N THR A 222 -20.23 -5.87 1.99
CA THR A 222 -20.99 -7.10 1.74
C THR A 222 -20.15 -8.15 1.01
N PHE A 223 -19.38 -7.75 0.00
CA PHE A 223 -18.45 -8.65 -0.70
C PHE A 223 -17.39 -9.21 0.25
N LEU A 224 -16.70 -8.37 1.02
CA LEU A 224 -15.66 -8.82 1.95
C LEU A 224 -16.21 -9.71 3.07
N ARG A 225 -17.40 -9.39 3.59
CA ARG A 225 -18.12 -10.25 4.54
C ARG A 225 -18.46 -11.62 3.94
N GLY A 226 -18.91 -11.66 2.69
CA GLY A 226 -19.23 -12.91 1.99
C GLY A 226 -18.02 -13.83 1.77
N LEU A 227 -16.80 -13.28 1.87
CA LEU A 227 -15.56 -14.06 1.80
C LEU A 227 -15.10 -14.59 3.16
N VAL A 228 -15.67 -14.13 4.28
CA VAL A 228 -15.40 -14.71 5.60
C VAL A 228 -15.80 -16.17 5.59
N GLY A 229 -14.93 -17.07 6.05
CA GLY A 229 -15.13 -18.50 5.87
C GLY A 229 -14.44 -19.09 4.63
N SER A 230 -13.79 -18.28 3.80
CA SER A 230 -13.12 -18.77 2.60
C SER A 230 -11.71 -19.26 2.89
N PRO A 231 -11.28 -20.40 2.29
CA PRO A 231 -9.91 -20.83 2.35
C PRO A 231 -9.01 -19.87 1.56
N LEU A 232 -7.81 -19.65 2.08
CA LEU A 232 -6.75 -18.88 1.45
C LEU A 232 -5.57 -19.80 1.12
N ASP A 233 -4.98 -19.60 -0.04
CA ASP A 233 -3.70 -20.19 -0.46
C ASP A 233 -2.74 -19.05 -0.76
N GLY A 234 -1.79 -18.80 0.16
CA GLY A 234 -0.86 -17.67 0.05
C GLY A 234 -1.55 -16.31 -0.06
N GLY A 235 -2.68 -16.12 0.63
CA GLY A 235 -3.46 -14.87 0.59
C GLY A 235 -4.46 -14.77 -0.57
N ARG A 236 -4.69 -15.84 -1.33
CA ARG A 236 -5.64 -15.88 -2.45
C ARG A 236 -6.78 -16.84 -2.20
N THR A 237 -8.01 -16.44 -2.54
CA THR A 237 -9.13 -17.39 -2.60
C THR A 237 -8.97 -18.32 -3.80
N ARG A 238 -9.53 -19.53 -3.70
CA ARG A 238 -9.37 -20.59 -4.72
C ARG A 238 -9.87 -20.18 -6.12
N ASP A 239 -10.90 -19.34 -6.17
CA ASP A 239 -11.50 -18.82 -7.40
C ASP A 239 -10.88 -17.49 -7.85
N GLY A 240 -9.92 -16.94 -7.10
CA GLY A 240 -9.25 -15.67 -7.41
C GLY A 240 -10.10 -14.43 -7.19
N THR A 241 -11.22 -14.55 -6.47
CA THR A 241 -12.10 -13.43 -6.10
C THR A 241 -11.42 -12.44 -5.16
N LEU A 242 -10.54 -12.90 -4.26
CA LEU A 242 -9.72 -12.07 -3.39
C LEU A 242 -8.25 -12.43 -3.54
N THR A 243 -7.41 -11.42 -3.71
CA THR A 243 -5.95 -11.53 -3.67
C THR A 243 -5.39 -10.51 -2.70
N ILE A 244 -4.92 -10.97 -1.55
CA ILE A 244 -4.18 -10.17 -0.56
C ILE A 244 -2.71 -10.11 -1.00
N GLY A 245 -2.07 -8.96 -0.76
CA GLY A 245 -0.66 -8.74 -1.02
C GLY A 245 0.23 -9.64 -0.17
N GLU A 246 1.49 -9.80 -0.61
CA GLU A 246 2.49 -10.55 0.14
C GLU A 246 2.79 -9.84 1.47
N ILE A 247 2.72 -10.58 2.58
CA ILE A 247 3.07 -10.05 3.90
C ILE A 247 4.58 -9.89 3.98
N SER A 248 5.05 -8.68 4.27
CA SER A 248 6.48 -8.45 4.54
C SER A 248 6.87 -9.02 5.90
N GLY A 249 7.86 -9.91 5.94
CA GLY A 249 8.37 -10.50 7.18
C GLY A 249 7.36 -11.35 7.95
N PRO A 250 6.69 -12.34 7.33
CA PRO A 250 5.61 -13.07 8.00
C PRO A 250 6.11 -13.91 9.19
N ALA A 251 7.40 -14.26 9.22
CA ALA A 251 8.05 -14.90 10.37
C ALA A 251 7.98 -14.04 11.64
N ASP A 252 7.96 -12.71 11.52
CA ASP A 252 7.88 -11.78 12.65
C ASP A 252 6.51 -11.83 13.36
N LEU A 253 5.53 -12.51 12.78
CA LEU A 253 4.23 -12.78 13.42
C LEU A 253 4.29 -13.93 14.42
N VAL A 254 5.26 -14.84 14.27
CA VAL A 254 5.47 -15.95 15.20
C VAL A 254 6.34 -15.45 16.34
N ASP A 255 5.99 -15.81 17.57
CA ASP A 255 6.74 -15.36 18.72
C ASP A 255 8.05 -16.16 18.89
N ASP A 256 9.16 -15.46 19.17
CA ASP A 256 10.51 -16.03 19.20
C ASP A 256 10.68 -17.06 20.32
N TRP A 257 9.85 -17.00 21.38
CA TRP A 257 9.87 -17.99 22.45
C TRP A 257 9.23 -19.33 22.06
N LEU A 258 8.46 -19.38 20.97
CA LEU A 258 7.80 -20.60 20.52
C LEU A 258 8.72 -21.47 19.67
N THR A 259 9.72 -20.88 19.00
CA THR A 259 10.48 -21.59 17.96
C THR A 259 11.89 -21.03 17.77
N ASP A 260 12.88 -21.86 17.46
CA ASP A 260 14.23 -21.39 17.15
C ASP A 260 14.35 -20.84 15.72
N GLN A 261 13.61 -21.44 14.77
CA GLN A 261 13.58 -21.00 13.38
C GLN A 261 12.21 -21.26 12.73
N VAL A 262 11.59 -20.21 12.20
CA VAL A 262 10.40 -20.29 11.34
C VAL A 262 10.86 -20.43 9.89
N HIS A 263 10.30 -21.40 9.17
CA HIS A 263 10.62 -21.58 7.74
C HIS A 263 9.42 -21.37 6.82
N ASP A 264 8.19 -21.51 7.33
CA ASP A 264 6.98 -21.23 6.57
C ASP A 264 5.91 -20.57 7.42
N VAL A 265 5.21 -19.61 6.83
CA VAL A 265 4.06 -18.90 7.41
C VAL A 265 3.05 -18.67 6.29
N SER A 266 1.84 -19.15 6.48
CA SER A 266 0.80 -19.18 5.46
C SER A 266 -0.52 -18.62 5.99
N LEU A 267 -1.20 -17.83 5.15
CA LEU A 267 -2.60 -17.43 5.36
C LEU A 267 -3.49 -18.57 4.86
N VAL A 268 -4.27 -19.18 5.76
CA VAL A 268 -5.02 -20.41 5.46
C VAL A 268 -6.53 -20.16 5.32
N HIS A 269 -7.05 -19.17 6.03
CA HIS A 269 -8.49 -18.88 6.05
C HIS A 269 -8.76 -17.42 6.34
N LEU A 270 -9.84 -16.86 5.80
CA LEU A 270 -10.32 -15.55 6.24
C LEU A 270 -11.33 -15.73 7.39
N GLU A 271 -10.95 -15.37 8.62
CA GLU A 271 -11.80 -15.57 9.81
C GLU A 271 -12.73 -14.40 10.08
N ALA A 272 -12.32 -13.18 9.76
CA ALA A 272 -13.17 -11.99 9.88
C ALA A 272 -12.76 -10.85 8.95
N PHE A 273 -13.71 -9.95 8.72
CA PHE A 273 -13.50 -8.63 8.12
C PHE A 273 -13.62 -7.58 9.23
N ALA A 274 -12.53 -6.88 9.52
CA ALA A 274 -12.44 -5.97 10.67
C ALA A 274 -12.78 -4.52 10.34
N GLY A 275 -12.79 -4.14 9.06
CA GLY A 275 -13.17 -2.79 8.67
C GLY A 275 -12.46 -2.33 7.40
N LEU A 276 -12.88 -1.18 6.92
CA LEU A 276 -12.29 -0.52 5.76
C LEU A 276 -12.35 0.99 5.94
N ASN A 277 -11.41 1.70 5.32
CA ASN A 277 -11.39 3.15 5.28
C ASN A 277 -10.71 3.63 3.99
N GLN A 278 -10.51 4.94 3.86
CA GLN A 278 -9.81 5.57 2.74
C GLN A 278 -10.33 5.09 1.38
N ILE A 279 -11.65 4.95 1.27
CA ILE A 279 -12.30 4.47 0.06
C ILE A 279 -12.23 5.57 -0.99
N LYS A 280 -11.82 5.19 -2.18
CA LYS A 280 -11.48 6.09 -3.26
C LYS A 280 -12.02 5.51 -4.56
N ILE A 281 -12.90 6.24 -5.25
CA ILE A 281 -13.39 5.86 -6.58
C ILE A 281 -12.59 6.58 -7.65
N ASP A 282 -11.90 5.84 -8.51
CA ASP A 282 -11.29 6.42 -9.70
C ASP A 282 -12.37 6.71 -10.76
N ARG A 283 -12.68 8.00 -10.99
CA ARG A 283 -13.65 8.42 -12.01
C ARG A 283 -13.32 7.97 -13.44
N LEU A 284 -12.05 7.79 -13.78
CA LEU A 284 -11.63 7.47 -15.15
C LEU A 284 -11.83 5.98 -15.44
N THR A 285 -11.49 5.13 -14.48
CA THR A 285 -11.54 3.66 -14.64
C THR A 285 -12.79 3.03 -14.05
N GLY A 286 -13.49 3.74 -13.16
CA GLY A 286 -14.55 3.18 -12.32
C GLY A 286 -14.02 2.22 -11.24
N VAL A 287 -12.69 2.05 -11.12
CA VAL A 287 -12.09 1.18 -10.12
C VAL A 287 -12.25 1.82 -8.75
N VAL A 288 -12.80 1.06 -7.82
CA VAL A 288 -12.89 1.47 -6.43
C VAL A 288 -11.71 0.89 -5.69
N SER A 289 -11.07 1.66 -4.83
CA SER A 289 -10.02 1.17 -3.93
C SER A 289 -10.36 1.50 -2.49
N ALA A 290 -9.94 0.66 -1.55
CA ALA A 290 -10.08 0.93 -0.12
C ALA A 290 -8.91 0.31 0.63
N GLN A 291 -8.52 0.94 1.73
CA GLN A 291 -7.69 0.27 2.73
C GLN A 291 -8.60 -0.65 3.54
N VAL A 292 -8.23 -1.93 3.62
CA VAL A 292 -9.03 -3.00 4.21
C VAL A 292 -8.25 -3.67 5.32
N PHE A 293 -8.96 -4.00 6.40
CA PHE A 293 -8.45 -4.73 7.55
C PHE A 293 -9.14 -6.09 7.61
N LEU A 294 -8.36 -7.15 7.42
CA LEU A 294 -8.80 -8.54 7.38
C LEU A 294 -8.16 -9.30 8.54
N CYS A 295 -8.89 -10.25 9.14
CA CYS A 295 -8.34 -11.14 10.16
C CYS A 295 -8.25 -12.56 9.59
N PRO A 296 -7.14 -12.96 8.96
CA PRO A 296 -6.96 -14.32 8.51
C PRO A 296 -6.43 -15.23 9.62
N LYS A 297 -6.76 -16.51 9.53
CA LYS A 297 -6.04 -17.58 10.24
C LYS A 297 -4.65 -17.72 9.63
N VAL A 298 -3.64 -17.63 10.48
CA VAL A 298 -2.23 -17.82 10.10
C VAL A 298 -1.72 -19.11 10.70
N GLU A 299 -1.16 -19.99 9.85
CA GLU A 299 -0.47 -21.19 10.28
C GLU A 299 1.02 -21.05 9.99
N TYR A 300 1.84 -21.63 10.84
CA TYR A 300 3.29 -21.61 10.69
C TYR A 300 3.87 -23.01 10.85
N SER A 301 5.03 -23.21 10.22
CA SER A 301 5.88 -24.37 10.44
C SER A 301 7.29 -23.89 10.83
N SER A 302 7.81 -24.49 11.89
CA SER A 302 9.07 -24.10 12.52
C SER A 302 9.85 -25.32 13.00
N TRP A 303 11.12 -25.13 13.31
CA TRP A 303 11.95 -26.13 13.97
C TRP A 303 12.35 -25.65 15.37
N THR A 304 12.35 -26.58 16.32
CA THR A 304 12.97 -26.42 17.64
C THR A 304 14.18 -27.34 17.72
N LEU A 305 15.30 -26.82 18.20
CA LEU A 305 16.53 -27.56 18.43
C LEU A 305 16.57 -28.03 19.88
N ASP A 306 16.55 -29.34 20.06
CA ASP A 306 16.80 -29.93 21.37
C ASP A 306 18.24 -29.60 21.85
N PRO A 307 18.52 -29.65 23.17
CA PRO A 307 19.88 -29.44 23.69
C PRO A 307 20.95 -30.38 23.13
N ASP A 308 20.56 -31.51 22.53
CA ASP A 308 21.45 -32.46 21.86
C ASP A 308 21.69 -32.14 20.38
N GLY A 309 21.10 -31.06 19.86
CA GLY A 309 21.20 -30.61 18.48
C GLY A 309 20.20 -31.25 17.52
N THR A 310 19.28 -32.09 18.00
CA THR A 310 18.23 -32.68 17.16
C THR A 310 17.15 -31.66 16.83
N ALA A 311 16.88 -31.45 15.54
CA ALA A 311 15.78 -30.60 15.09
C ALA A 311 14.45 -31.36 15.14
N ARG A 312 13.45 -30.77 15.80
CA ARG A 312 12.05 -31.23 15.78
C ARG A 312 11.20 -30.24 15.02
N THR A 313 10.43 -30.73 14.06
CA THR A 313 9.45 -29.91 13.36
C THR A 313 8.24 -29.68 14.26
N HIS A 314 7.80 -28.43 14.33
CA HIS A 314 6.60 -27.98 15.00
C HIS A 314 5.74 -27.22 13.98
N SER A 315 4.42 -27.36 14.10
CA SER A 315 3.47 -26.56 13.33
C SER A 315 2.41 -26.05 14.30
N GLY A 316 1.99 -24.81 14.09
CA GLY A 316 1.02 -24.15 14.95
C GLY A 316 0.23 -23.08 14.22
N SER A 317 -0.62 -22.38 14.96
CA SER A 317 -1.37 -21.23 14.47
C SER A 317 -0.98 -19.98 15.24
N VAL A 318 -0.85 -18.86 14.55
CA VAL A 318 -0.70 -17.54 15.18
C VAL A 318 -2.11 -16.98 15.40
N PRO A 319 -2.59 -16.86 16.65
CA PRO A 319 -3.92 -16.32 16.91
C PRO A 319 -3.96 -14.81 16.67
N GLY A 320 -5.11 -14.33 16.18
CA GLY A 320 -5.41 -12.90 16.11
C GLY A 320 -4.38 -12.12 15.30
N VAL A 321 -4.28 -12.42 14.01
CA VAL A 321 -3.50 -11.61 13.06
C VAL A 321 -4.44 -10.67 12.32
N VAL A 322 -4.05 -9.41 12.21
CA VAL A 322 -4.73 -8.43 11.35
C VAL A 322 -3.84 -8.11 10.17
N VAL A 323 -4.38 -8.24 8.98
CA VAL A 323 -3.75 -7.85 7.72
C VAL A 323 -4.39 -6.57 7.21
N ARG A 324 -3.55 -5.55 7.02
CA ARG A 324 -3.90 -4.29 6.38
C ARG A 324 -3.36 -4.29 4.95
N ASP A 325 -4.24 -4.09 3.99
CA ASP A 325 -3.91 -4.01 2.57
C ASP A 325 -4.72 -2.89 1.90
N VAL A 326 -4.27 -2.41 0.74
CA VAL A 326 -5.05 -1.51 -0.12
C VAL A 326 -5.54 -2.33 -1.29
N LEU A 327 -6.84 -2.62 -1.32
CA LEU A 327 -7.46 -3.45 -2.36
C LEU A 327 -8.10 -2.57 -3.44
N SER A 328 -7.98 -3.00 -4.69
CA SER A 328 -8.75 -2.52 -5.83
C SER A 328 -9.91 -3.48 -6.10
N PHE A 329 -11.12 -2.94 -6.25
CA PHE A 329 -12.36 -3.68 -6.43
C PHE A 329 -12.86 -3.54 -7.87
N THR A 330 -13.20 -4.67 -8.46
CA THR A 330 -13.88 -4.74 -9.75
C THR A 330 -15.38 -4.84 -9.53
N ILE A 331 -16.14 -3.91 -10.11
CA ILE A 331 -17.60 -3.86 -10.02
C ILE A 331 -18.21 -4.17 -11.38
N GLU A 332 -18.98 -5.24 -11.47
CA GLU A 332 -19.70 -5.67 -12.67
C GLU A 332 -21.21 -5.67 -12.37
N ASP A 333 -22.01 -5.04 -13.24
CA ASP A 333 -23.47 -4.90 -13.07
C ASP A 333 -23.87 -4.38 -11.67
N GLY A 334 -23.04 -3.50 -11.11
CA GLY A 334 -23.25 -2.91 -9.79
C GLY A 334 -22.93 -3.82 -8.61
N THR A 335 -22.29 -4.97 -8.82
CA THR A 335 -21.85 -5.92 -7.79
C THR A 335 -20.33 -6.03 -7.79
N VAL A 336 -19.72 -6.08 -6.60
CA VAL A 336 -18.28 -6.33 -6.50
C VAL A 336 -18.04 -7.82 -6.79
N VAL A 337 -17.23 -8.12 -7.80
CA VAL A 337 -16.92 -9.50 -8.21
C VAL A 337 -15.50 -9.92 -7.86
N ARG A 338 -14.62 -8.95 -7.63
CA ARG A 338 -13.19 -9.20 -7.39
C ARG A 338 -12.54 -8.11 -6.56
N ALA A 339 -11.58 -8.48 -5.72
CA ALA A 339 -10.70 -7.58 -4.99
C ALA A 339 -9.24 -8.04 -5.10
N GLU A 340 -8.33 -7.14 -5.44
CA GLU A 340 -6.90 -7.43 -5.59
C GLU A 340 -6.03 -6.38 -4.91
N SER A 341 -4.95 -6.81 -4.25
CA SER A 341 -3.96 -5.91 -3.68
C SER A 341 -3.39 -4.98 -4.74
N GLN A 342 -3.45 -3.68 -4.44
CA GLN A 342 -3.00 -2.63 -5.35
C GLN A 342 -1.47 -2.53 -5.39
N SER A 343 -0.79 -2.79 -4.27
CA SER A 343 0.67 -2.76 -4.16
C SER A 343 1.30 -4.13 -4.37
N GLY A 344 0.52 -5.21 -4.25
CA GLY A 344 1.02 -6.57 -4.11
C GLY A 344 1.69 -6.84 -2.76
N LEU A 345 1.62 -5.90 -1.81
CA LEU A 345 2.24 -5.98 -0.49
C LEU A 345 1.20 -5.63 0.59
N ALA A 346 1.12 -6.48 1.62
CA ALA A 346 0.28 -6.25 2.78
C ALA A 346 1.13 -6.11 4.04
N ALA A 347 0.61 -5.37 5.03
CA ALA A 347 1.18 -5.30 6.36
C ALA A 347 0.37 -6.21 7.29
N ALA A 348 1.04 -7.03 8.09
CA ALA A 348 0.38 -7.87 9.07
C ALA A 348 0.85 -7.50 10.48
N PHE A 349 -0.05 -7.58 11.45
CA PHE A 349 0.22 -7.28 12.84
C PHE A 349 -0.38 -8.38 13.71
N GLY A 350 0.42 -8.94 14.61
CA GLY A 350 -0.03 -9.94 15.57
C GLY A 350 -0.63 -9.29 16.82
N GLY A 351 -1.70 -9.88 17.35
CA GLY A 351 -2.37 -9.40 18.55
C GLY A 351 -1.51 -9.37 19.82
N GLN A 352 -0.45 -10.17 19.88
CA GLN A 352 0.42 -10.30 21.06
C GLN A 352 1.53 -9.24 21.14
N LYS A 353 1.69 -8.36 20.14
CA LYS A 353 2.76 -7.35 20.12
C LYS A 353 2.26 -5.91 20.34
N ARG A 354 0.94 -5.69 20.44
CA ARG A 354 0.35 -4.35 20.55
C ARG A 354 -0.09 -4.04 21.98
N GLY A 355 0.90 -3.80 22.85
CA GLY A 355 0.69 -3.14 24.12
C GLY A 355 0.69 -1.62 23.94
N PHE A 356 0.02 -0.90 24.82
CA PHE A 356 0.00 0.56 24.85
C PHE A 356 0.78 1.08 26.05
N ASP A 357 1.37 2.27 25.92
CA ASP A 357 2.11 2.88 27.03
C ASP A 357 1.15 3.35 28.14
N GLU A 358 -0.06 3.79 27.73
CA GLU A 358 -1.09 4.31 28.63
C GLU A 358 -2.47 3.70 28.32
N SER A 359 -3.32 3.52 29.35
CA SER A 359 -4.69 3.00 29.15
C SER A 359 -5.56 3.92 28.28
N ASP A 360 -5.32 5.23 28.37
CA ASP A 360 -6.06 6.24 27.60
C ASP A 360 -5.68 6.17 26.12
N GLU A 361 -4.42 5.86 25.80
CA GLU A 361 -3.98 5.58 24.44
C GLU A 361 -4.69 4.33 23.88
N ALA A 362 -4.76 3.26 24.67
CA ALA A 362 -5.50 2.04 24.30
C ALA A 362 -7.00 2.32 24.05
N PHE A 363 -7.60 3.24 24.82
CA PHE A 363 -8.99 3.64 24.64
C PHE A 363 -9.18 4.42 23.33
N ASN A 364 -8.33 5.41 23.05
CA ASN A 364 -8.39 6.20 21.82
C ASN A 364 -8.23 5.31 20.58
N GLU A 365 -7.30 4.34 20.62
CA GLU A 365 -7.10 3.38 19.53
C GLU A 365 -8.28 2.41 19.35
N LEU A 366 -9.01 2.08 20.42
CA LEU A 366 -10.29 1.37 20.31
C LEU A 366 -11.33 2.21 19.56
N LEU A 367 -11.46 3.49 19.92
CA LEU A 367 -12.41 4.41 19.25
C LEU A 367 -12.04 4.59 17.78
N ASP A 368 -10.76 4.78 17.48
CA ASP A 368 -10.24 4.86 16.11
C ASP A 368 -10.57 3.59 15.32
N ALA A 369 -10.41 2.40 15.91
CA ALA A 369 -10.79 1.16 15.23
C ALA A 369 -12.29 1.02 14.98
N LEU A 370 -13.15 1.56 15.84
CA LEU A 370 -14.59 1.63 15.59
C LEU A 370 -14.94 2.53 14.40
N THR A 371 -14.13 3.55 14.09
CA THR A 371 -14.32 4.36 12.87
C THR A 371 -14.05 3.58 11.58
N LEU A 372 -13.47 2.39 11.64
CA LEU A 372 -13.23 1.52 10.49
C LEU A 372 -14.46 0.67 10.13
N VAL A 373 -15.51 0.68 10.97
CA VAL A 373 -16.80 0.08 10.63
C VAL A 373 -17.39 0.86 9.45
N PRO A 374 -17.71 0.21 8.32
CA PRO A 374 -18.08 0.90 7.08
C PRO A 374 -19.20 1.94 7.26
N GLU A 375 -20.22 1.63 8.06
CA GLU A 375 -21.37 2.49 8.32
C GLU A 375 -21.06 3.69 9.22
N ILE A 376 -19.97 3.64 9.98
CA ILE A 376 -19.50 4.71 10.87
C ILE A 376 -18.47 5.58 10.15
N GLY A 377 -17.49 4.96 9.50
CA GLY A 377 -16.34 5.62 8.89
C GLY A 377 -16.66 6.50 7.68
N VAL A 378 -17.81 6.29 7.04
CA VAL A 378 -18.25 7.11 5.90
C VAL A 378 -18.87 8.44 6.32
N ASP A 379 -19.29 8.57 7.57
CA ASP A 379 -19.91 9.79 8.09
C ASP A 379 -18.93 10.47 9.07
N PRO A 380 -18.33 11.61 8.68
CA PRO A 380 -17.42 12.36 9.54
C PRO A 380 -18.07 12.82 10.84
N GLU A 381 -19.37 13.08 10.87
CA GLU A 381 -20.07 13.48 12.09
C GLU A 381 -20.21 12.30 13.06
N LEU A 382 -20.52 11.10 12.55
CA LEU A 382 -20.59 9.89 13.37
C LEU A 382 -19.21 9.48 13.89
N SER A 383 -18.20 9.51 13.03
CA SER A 383 -16.81 9.24 13.40
C SER A 383 -16.33 10.21 14.48
N GLY A 384 -16.55 11.51 14.29
CA GLY A 384 -16.20 12.54 15.28
C GLY A 384 -16.93 12.33 16.62
N THR A 385 -18.21 11.98 16.57
CA THR A 385 -19.01 11.72 17.79
C THR A 385 -18.46 10.55 18.61
N ILE A 386 -17.95 9.51 17.95
CA ILE A 386 -17.32 8.37 18.63
C ILE A 386 -15.96 8.76 19.21
N THR A 387 -15.12 9.45 18.43
CA THR A 387 -13.76 9.83 18.88
C THR A 387 -13.76 10.89 19.97
N ASP A 388 -14.84 11.66 20.12
CA ASP A 388 -15.05 12.63 21.21
C ASP A 388 -15.49 11.98 22.54
N LEU A 389 -15.61 10.65 22.60
CA LEU A 389 -15.91 9.93 23.83
C LEU A 389 -14.67 9.88 24.73
N GLU A 390 -14.82 10.30 25.98
CA GLU A 390 -13.81 10.15 27.02
C GLU A 390 -14.10 8.92 27.90
N VAL A 391 -13.07 8.40 28.56
CA VAL A 391 -13.21 7.33 29.55
C VAL A 391 -14.18 7.77 30.66
N GLY A 392 -15.13 6.90 31.02
CA GLY A 392 -16.22 7.25 31.96
C GLY A 392 -17.46 7.89 31.30
N GLY A 393 -17.44 8.06 29.97
CA GLY A 393 -18.54 8.62 29.21
C GLY A 393 -19.49 7.58 28.60
N GLU A 394 -20.58 8.11 28.03
CA GLU A 394 -21.50 7.34 27.19
C GLU A 394 -21.79 8.13 25.91
N ARG A 395 -21.78 7.44 24.77
CA ARG A 395 -22.21 7.97 23.48
C ARG A 395 -23.07 6.96 22.75
N THR A 396 -24.12 7.44 22.10
CA THR A 396 -24.93 6.64 21.19
C THR A 396 -24.91 7.28 19.82
N ILE A 397 -24.50 6.51 18.82
CA ILE A 397 -24.63 6.90 17.41
C ILE A 397 -25.72 6.06 16.74
N SER A 398 -26.43 6.66 15.79
CA SER A 398 -27.49 6.00 15.03
C SER A 398 -27.16 6.00 13.55
N PHE A 399 -27.26 4.85 12.91
CA PHE A 399 -26.96 4.67 11.50
C PHE A 399 -27.90 3.61 10.90
N GLY A 400 -28.68 4.02 9.89
CA GLY A 400 -29.80 3.23 9.40
C GLY A 400 -30.81 2.90 10.52
N ASP A 401 -31.17 1.62 10.62
CA ASP A 401 -32.06 1.10 11.67
C ASP A 401 -31.31 0.67 12.94
N HIS A 402 -30.01 0.91 13.01
CA HIS A 402 -29.16 0.50 14.13
C HIS A 402 -28.76 1.68 15.00
N ALA A 403 -28.55 1.42 16.29
CA ALA A 403 -27.89 2.32 17.21
C ALA A 403 -26.78 1.57 17.96
N LEU A 404 -25.57 2.13 17.92
CA LEU A 404 -24.43 1.66 18.70
C LEU A 404 -24.23 2.60 19.89
N THR A 405 -24.43 2.07 21.08
CA THR A 405 -24.11 2.74 22.34
C THR A 405 -22.77 2.24 22.85
N VAL A 406 -21.84 3.17 23.09
CA VAL A 406 -20.53 2.92 23.70
C VAL A 406 -20.56 3.53 25.09
N THR A 407 -20.51 2.68 26.11
CA THR A 407 -20.45 3.09 27.52
C THR A 407 -19.10 2.69 28.08
N SER A 408 -18.33 3.65 28.57
CA SER A 408 -17.02 3.43 29.18
C SER A 408 -17.07 3.74 30.67
N GLU A 409 -16.44 2.91 31.48
CA GLU A 409 -16.19 3.11 32.90
C GLU A 409 -14.68 3.12 33.13
N GLY A 410 -14.18 4.17 33.80
CA GLY A 410 -12.76 4.30 34.14
C GLY A 410 -12.46 3.91 35.58
N SER A 411 -11.24 3.44 35.80
CA SER A 411 -10.65 3.19 37.12
C SER A 411 -9.15 3.47 37.10
N ASP A 412 -8.51 3.52 38.26
CA ASP A 412 -7.05 3.66 38.35
C ASP A 412 -6.30 2.46 37.71
N GLU A 413 -6.97 1.33 37.52
CA GLU A 413 -6.41 0.08 36.98
C GLU A 413 -6.66 -0.10 35.48
N GLY A 414 -7.32 0.86 34.81
CA GLY A 414 -7.71 0.77 33.40
C GLY A 414 -9.18 1.13 33.17
N TRP A 415 -9.76 0.67 32.06
CA TRP A 415 -11.15 0.95 31.69
C TRP A 415 -11.92 -0.31 31.33
N ALA A 416 -13.25 -0.25 31.45
CA ALA A 416 -14.17 -1.24 30.91
C ALA A 416 -15.13 -0.53 29.96
N THR A 417 -15.30 -1.06 28.76
CA THR A 417 -16.15 -0.49 27.71
C THR A 417 -17.16 -1.52 27.26
N THR A 418 -18.44 -1.18 27.34
CA THR A 418 -19.54 -1.97 26.80
C THR A 418 -20.02 -1.35 25.50
N LEU A 419 -19.95 -2.13 24.42
CA LEU A 419 -20.58 -1.82 23.14
C LEU A 419 -21.97 -2.47 23.15
N THR A 420 -23.02 -1.70 22.91
CA THR A 420 -24.39 -2.22 22.78
C THR A 420 -24.93 -1.85 21.41
N LEU A 421 -25.15 -2.86 20.56
CA LEU A 421 -25.74 -2.69 19.25
C LEU A 421 -27.21 -3.07 19.31
N SER A 422 -28.08 -2.13 18.96
CA SER A 422 -29.52 -2.30 18.98
C SER A 422 -30.15 -2.01 17.62
N ASN A 423 -31.19 -2.77 17.27
CA ASN A 423 -32.06 -2.51 16.11
C ASN A 423 -33.48 -2.93 16.47
N GLY A 424 -34.29 -1.96 16.89
CA GLY A 424 -35.71 -2.13 17.24
C GLY A 424 -35.97 -3.21 18.30
N ALA A 425 -36.03 -4.47 17.88
CA ALA A 425 -36.34 -5.64 18.71
C ALA A 425 -35.11 -6.45 19.18
N ARG A 426 -33.92 -6.25 18.60
CA ARG A 426 -32.69 -6.97 18.96
C ARG A 426 -31.72 -6.02 19.66
N SER A 427 -31.10 -6.49 20.74
CA SER A 427 -29.99 -5.83 21.43
C SER A 427 -28.95 -6.87 21.75
N LYS A 428 -27.69 -6.60 21.39
CA LYS A 428 -26.53 -7.41 21.76
C LYS A 428 -25.47 -6.50 22.36
N SER A 429 -24.64 -7.04 23.24
CA SER A 429 -23.57 -6.28 23.86
C SER A 429 -22.25 -7.05 23.87
N LEU A 430 -21.14 -6.35 23.70
CA LEU A 430 -19.78 -6.85 23.88
C LEU A 430 -19.11 -6.01 24.96
N GLU A 431 -18.45 -6.67 25.91
CA GLU A 431 -17.66 -6.00 26.93
C GLU A 431 -16.17 -6.17 26.62
N LEU A 432 -15.46 -5.05 26.56
CA LEU A 432 -14.02 -4.93 26.43
C LEU A 432 -13.46 -4.32 27.72
N ARG A 433 -12.25 -4.71 28.11
CA ARG A 433 -11.55 -4.13 29.24
C ARG A 433 -10.12 -3.85 28.87
N CYS A 434 -9.55 -2.81 29.44
CA CYS A 434 -8.12 -2.58 29.41
C CYS A 434 -7.50 -3.01 30.72
N GLU A 435 -6.57 -3.93 30.65
CA GLU A 435 -5.86 -4.48 31.80
C GLU A 435 -4.35 -4.28 31.61
N TRP A 436 -3.64 -3.97 32.70
CA TRP A 436 -2.19 -3.96 32.72
C TRP A 436 -1.68 -5.40 32.89
N ASP A 437 -0.86 -5.89 31.94
CA ASP A 437 -0.32 -7.25 32.02
C ASP A 437 1.16 -7.23 32.47
N PRO A 438 1.45 -7.57 33.74
CA PRO A 438 2.81 -7.57 34.26
C PRO A 438 3.69 -8.69 33.68
N THR A 439 3.09 -9.69 33.02
CA THR A 439 3.80 -10.85 32.48
C THR A 439 4.24 -10.66 31.04
N LYS A 440 3.66 -9.69 30.32
CA LYS A 440 3.98 -9.35 28.92
C LYS A 440 4.93 -8.17 28.78
N ASN A 441 5.64 -7.82 29.85
CA ASN A 441 6.58 -6.72 29.85
C ASN A 441 7.73 -7.01 28.86
N PRO A 442 7.93 -6.20 27.80
CA PRO A 442 9.15 -6.29 27.01
C PRO A 442 10.34 -6.02 27.94
N HIS A 443 11.30 -6.94 27.99
CA HIS A 443 12.45 -6.93 28.91
C HIS A 443 13.28 -5.63 28.96
N GLU A 444 13.00 -4.66 28.09
CA GLU A 444 13.69 -3.39 27.94
C GLU A 444 13.11 -2.25 28.82
N MET A 445 11.90 -2.38 29.41
CA MET A 445 11.29 -1.34 30.26
C MET A 445 10.60 -1.90 31.52
N PRO A 446 11.36 -2.39 32.52
CA PRO A 446 10.82 -3.08 33.71
C PRO A 446 9.85 -2.25 34.58
N ASP A 447 9.83 -0.93 34.43
CA ASP A 447 8.97 -0.01 35.21
C ASP A 447 7.71 0.43 34.46
N LEU A 448 7.51 0.02 33.20
CA LEU A 448 6.29 0.27 32.42
C LEU A 448 5.59 -1.06 32.17
N PHE A 449 4.41 -1.22 32.76
CA PHE A 449 3.51 -2.29 32.37
C PHE A 449 2.78 -1.82 31.12
N PRO A 450 2.75 -2.55 30.00
CA PRO A 450 1.91 -2.14 28.87
C PRO A 450 0.44 -2.41 29.16
N ALA A 451 -0.43 -1.51 28.72
CA ALA A 451 -1.88 -1.67 28.78
C ALA A 451 -2.37 -2.53 27.61
N TRP A 452 -3.28 -3.47 27.86
CA TRP A 452 -3.81 -4.42 26.87
C TRP A 452 -5.32 -4.38 26.83
N VAL A 453 -5.90 -4.47 25.64
CA VAL A 453 -7.35 -4.63 25.47
C VAL A 453 -7.70 -6.11 25.44
N VAL A 454 -8.52 -6.53 26.39
CA VAL A 454 -9.13 -7.86 26.51
C VAL A 454 -10.65 -7.75 26.38
N PHE A 455 -11.36 -8.85 26.20
CA PHE A 455 -12.82 -8.85 26.08
C PHE A 455 -13.39 -10.15 26.61
N THR A 456 -14.69 -10.15 26.90
CA THR A 456 -15.36 -11.22 27.65
C THR A 456 -15.90 -12.36 26.78
N GLU A 457 -16.13 -12.13 25.47
CA GLU A 457 -16.67 -13.13 24.56
C GLU A 457 -15.58 -13.99 23.89
N SER A 458 -15.51 -15.27 24.27
CA SER A 458 -14.51 -16.19 23.74
C SER A 458 -14.60 -16.43 22.23
N GLU A 459 -15.78 -16.36 21.61
CA GLU A 459 -15.90 -16.60 20.17
C GLU A 459 -15.19 -15.51 19.34
N VAL A 460 -15.26 -14.25 19.78
CA VAL A 460 -14.58 -13.14 19.13
C VAL A 460 -13.06 -13.22 19.34
N SER A 461 -12.59 -13.79 20.47
CA SER A 461 -11.14 -13.89 20.74
C SER A 461 -10.33 -14.67 19.74
N TYR A 462 -10.95 -15.67 19.13
CA TYR A 462 -10.23 -16.49 18.19
C TYR A 462 -10.09 -15.80 16.84
N ARG A 463 -11.04 -14.91 16.48
CA ARG A 463 -11.10 -14.29 15.14
C ARG A 463 -10.35 -12.98 15.04
N ALA A 464 -10.33 -12.17 16.10
CA ALA A 464 -9.77 -10.82 16.03
C ALA A 464 -9.06 -10.44 17.35
N PRO A 465 -7.84 -9.88 17.28
CA PRO A 465 -7.08 -9.56 18.48
C PRO A 465 -7.45 -8.20 19.08
N GLY A 466 -7.45 -8.14 20.42
CA GLY A 466 -7.48 -6.88 21.18
C GLY A 466 -8.59 -5.92 20.74
N LEU A 467 -8.20 -4.70 20.40
CA LEU A 467 -9.13 -3.65 19.94
C LEU A 467 -9.88 -3.97 18.64
N TRP A 468 -9.36 -4.87 17.79
CA TRP A 468 -10.00 -5.26 16.53
C TRP A 468 -11.21 -6.18 16.72
N ALA A 469 -11.36 -6.76 17.92
CA ALA A 469 -12.56 -7.51 18.29
C ALA A 469 -13.83 -6.65 18.23
N ALA A 470 -13.73 -5.37 18.61
CA ALA A 470 -14.85 -4.44 18.60
C ALA A 470 -15.45 -4.20 17.21
N PRO A 471 -14.70 -3.73 16.20
CA PRO A 471 -15.27 -3.48 14.88
C PRO A 471 -15.71 -4.79 14.20
N VAL A 472 -15.00 -5.92 14.39
CA VAL A 472 -15.45 -7.23 13.90
C VAL A 472 -16.82 -7.59 14.48
N TRP A 473 -16.98 -7.47 15.80
CA TRP A 473 -18.25 -7.77 16.47
C TRP A 473 -19.38 -6.86 16.00
N VAL A 474 -19.12 -5.56 15.80
CA VAL A 474 -20.13 -4.64 15.26
C VAL A 474 -20.54 -5.08 13.85
N ILE A 475 -19.57 -5.28 12.95
CA ILE A 475 -19.79 -5.67 11.54
C ILE A 475 -20.59 -6.97 11.43
N GLU A 476 -20.28 -7.99 12.26
CA GLU A 476 -20.98 -9.27 12.27
C GLU A 476 -22.45 -9.14 12.75
N ASN A 477 -22.71 -8.21 13.66
CA ASN A 477 -24.04 -8.04 14.25
C ASN A 477 -24.92 -6.99 13.54
N LEU A 478 -24.38 -6.26 12.56
CA LEU A 478 -25.14 -5.34 11.71
C LEU A 478 -26.01 -6.03 10.65
N MET A 479 -25.79 -7.32 10.38
CA MET A 479 -26.61 -8.06 9.42
C MET A 479 -27.66 -8.94 10.11
N PRO A 480 -28.85 -9.12 9.50
CA PRO A 480 -29.73 -10.20 9.87
C PRO A 480 -28.96 -11.52 9.71
N GLU A 481 -29.11 -12.45 10.65
CA GLU A 481 -28.70 -13.84 10.41
C GLU A 481 -29.50 -14.32 9.20
N GLU A 482 -28.91 -14.29 8.00
CA GLU A 482 -29.42 -15.11 6.92
C GLU A 482 -29.42 -16.53 7.46
N GLN A 483 -30.60 -17.15 7.53
CA GLN A 483 -30.72 -18.55 7.90
C GLN A 483 -29.69 -19.31 7.08
N PRO A 484 -28.71 -20.00 7.71
CA PRO A 484 -27.64 -20.63 6.97
C PRO A 484 -28.27 -21.52 5.91
N SER A 485 -28.05 -21.17 4.64
CA SER A 485 -28.31 -22.10 3.54
C SER A 485 -27.55 -23.37 3.90
N ALA A 486 -28.28 -24.49 4.00
CA ALA A 486 -27.79 -25.75 4.53
C ALA A 486 -26.32 -26.01 4.17
N PRO A 487 -25.48 -26.44 5.13
CA PRO A 487 -24.06 -26.62 4.89
C PRO A 487 -23.87 -27.50 3.66
N TRP A 488 -23.02 -27.02 2.75
CA TRP A 488 -22.53 -27.77 1.61
C TRP A 488 -22.16 -29.18 2.07
N SER A 489 -23.00 -30.14 1.72
CA SER A 489 -22.66 -31.55 1.84
C SER A 489 -21.66 -31.87 0.72
N PRO A 490 -20.58 -32.60 1.02
CA PRO A 490 -19.49 -32.89 0.07
C PRO A 490 -19.97 -33.58 -1.20
#